data_AF-A0A242K2E0-F1
#
_entry.id   AF-A0A242K2E0-F1
#
_cell.length_a   1.000
_cell.length_b   1.000
_cell.length_c   1.000
_cell.angle_alpha   90.00
_cell.angle_beta   90.00
_cell.angle_gamma   90.00
#
_symmetry.space_group_name_H-M   'P 1'
#
loop_
_entity.id
_entity.type
_entity.pdbx_description
1 polymer ?
#
loop_
_entity_poly.entity_id
_entity_poly.type
_entity_poly.pdbx_seq_one_letter_code
_entity_poly.pdbx_strand_id
1 'polypeptide(L)'
;MENKHSTDGLAEDLIRSFVQIASAEMHAKTLLEKRTSELENGLIDIDNEQVLEKQFIAINSLKEVINDLAELRRGDMLYLFDLYGGRGDKEQWCTVKHLGIAMMTAFEAWQASDMDEQLLSGYLKKNKLFLRSVTEFLGVEVTECAACFADILKGGTNE
;
A
#
# COMPACT_ATOMS: atom_id res chain seq x y z
N MET A 1 10.08 -30.44 -10.58
CA MET A 1 9.86 -29.42 -11.62
C MET A 1 9.69 -28.10 -10.91
N GLU A 2 10.70 -27.24 -10.92
CA GLU A 2 10.52 -25.84 -10.53
C GLU A 2 9.67 -25.17 -11.60
N ASN A 3 8.54 -24.59 -11.20
CA ASN A 3 7.74 -23.79 -12.10
C ASN A 3 8.45 -22.44 -12.28
N LYS A 4 9.23 -22.29 -13.35
CA LYS A 4 9.98 -21.07 -13.69
C LYS A 4 9.11 -19.81 -13.83
N HIS A 5 7.79 -19.96 -13.91
CA HIS A 5 6.82 -18.85 -13.99
C HIS A 5 5.96 -18.70 -12.73
N SER A 6 6.12 -19.54 -11.69
CA SER A 6 5.37 -19.32 -10.44
C SER A 6 5.87 -18.11 -9.66
N THR A 7 7.08 -17.64 -9.94
CA THR A 7 7.70 -16.47 -9.31
C THR A 7 7.05 -15.16 -9.73
N ASP A 8 6.59 -15.06 -10.98
CA ASP A 8 6.02 -13.81 -11.52
C ASP A 8 4.62 -13.53 -10.94
N GLY A 9 3.76 -14.56 -10.93
CA GLY A 9 2.43 -14.45 -10.30
C GLY A 9 2.52 -14.25 -8.80
N LEU A 10 3.48 -14.89 -8.13
CA LEU A 10 3.75 -14.69 -6.70
C LEU A 10 4.17 -13.25 -6.40
N ALA A 11 5.05 -12.67 -7.22
CA ALA A 11 5.50 -11.30 -7.03
C ALA A 11 4.33 -10.31 -7.20
N GLU A 12 3.49 -10.47 -8.21
CA GLU A 12 2.30 -9.64 -8.40
C GLU A 12 1.29 -9.78 -7.25
N ASP A 13 1.08 -10.99 -6.76
CA ASP A 13 0.20 -11.24 -5.62
C ASP A 13 0.73 -10.59 -4.33
N LEU A 14 2.05 -10.66 -4.08
CA LEU A 14 2.70 -9.97 -2.96
C LEU A 14 2.61 -8.45 -3.10
N ILE A 15 2.84 -7.92 -4.31
CA ILE A 15 2.70 -6.49 -4.59
C ILE A 15 1.28 -6.03 -4.28
N ARG A 16 0.28 -6.76 -4.76
CA ARG A 16 -1.13 -6.47 -4.51
C ARG A 16 -1.45 -6.54 -3.02
N SER A 17 -0.97 -7.58 -2.33
CA SER A 17 -1.16 -7.78 -0.90
C SER A 17 -0.66 -6.59 -0.08
N PHE A 18 0.61 -6.23 -0.23
CA PHE A 18 1.18 -5.15 0.58
C PHE A 18 0.54 -3.79 0.28
N VAL A 19 0.07 -3.55 -0.95
CA VAL A 19 -0.65 -2.32 -1.33
C VAL A 19 -2.03 -2.26 -0.66
N GLN A 20 -2.76 -3.38 -0.65
CA GLN A 20 -4.06 -3.46 0.03
C GLN A 20 -3.91 -3.29 1.54
N ILE A 21 -2.91 -3.95 2.14
CA ILE A 21 -2.59 -3.80 3.57
C ILE A 21 -2.19 -2.36 3.89
N ALA A 22 -1.35 -1.72 3.07
CA ALA A 22 -0.98 -0.31 3.24
C ALA A 22 -2.19 0.63 3.19
N SER A 23 -3.16 0.33 2.32
CA SER A 23 -4.40 1.11 2.20
C SER A 23 -5.30 0.91 3.43
N ALA A 24 -5.41 -0.31 3.94
CA ALA A 24 -6.10 -0.61 5.20
C ALA A 24 -5.42 0.06 6.40
N GLU A 25 -4.08 0.06 6.45
CA GLU A 25 -3.27 0.75 7.48
C GLU A 25 -3.59 2.24 7.47
N MET A 26 -3.64 2.87 6.30
CA MET A 26 -4.01 4.29 6.15
C MET A 26 -5.44 4.58 6.60
N HIS A 27 -6.39 3.68 6.31
CA HIS A 27 -7.77 3.83 6.76
C HIS A 27 -7.88 3.75 8.28
N ALA A 28 -7.26 2.75 8.91
CA ALA A 28 -7.24 2.61 10.37
C ALA A 28 -6.58 3.81 11.05
N LYS A 29 -5.48 4.33 10.47
CA LYS A 29 -4.85 5.59 10.91
C LYS A 29 -5.83 6.77 10.86
N THR A 30 -6.55 6.92 9.76
CA THR A 30 -7.53 8.02 9.59
C THR A 30 -8.65 7.93 10.64
N LEU A 31 -9.12 6.72 10.95
CA LEU A 31 -10.11 6.51 12.02
C LEU A 31 -9.54 6.87 13.39
N LEU A 32 -8.29 6.49 13.68
CA LEU A 32 -7.62 6.85 14.93
C LEU A 32 -7.52 8.37 15.09
N GLU A 33 -7.10 9.07 14.03
CA GLU A 33 -7.00 10.54 14.00
C GLU A 33 -8.35 11.20 14.22
N LYS A 34 -9.40 10.70 13.54
CA LYS A 34 -10.78 11.17 13.73
C LYS A 34 -11.23 11.01 15.19
N ARG A 35 -11.07 9.82 15.78
CA ARG A 35 -11.51 9.56 17.17
C ARG A 35 -10.76 10.42 18.17
N THR A 36 -9.47 10.59 17.97
CA THR A 36 -8.63 11.44 18.82
C THR A 36 -9.10 12.90 18.73
N SER A 37 -9.36 13.38 17.51
CA SER A 37 -9.89 14.73 17.27
C SER A 37 -11.28 14.94 17.88
N GLU A 38 -12.18 13.94 17.78
CA GLU A 38 -13.52 14.01 18.39
C GLU A 38 -13.46 14.17 19.91
N LEU A 39 -12.54 13.48 20.58
CA LEU A 39 -12.28 13.64 22.02
C LEU A 39 -11.70 15.02 22.34
N GLU A 40 -10.64 15.43 21.63
CA GLU A 40 -9.93 16.68 21.90
C GLU A 40 -10.81 17.93 21.71
N ASN A 41 -11.75 17.86 20.76
CA ASN A 41 -12.67 18.97 20.47
C ASN A 41 -13.98 18.92 21.24
N GLY A 42 -14.12 18.01 22.22
CA GLY A 42 -15.33 17.91 23.05
C GLY A 42 -16.58 17.49 22.28
N LEU A 43 -16.43 16.78 21.16
CA LEU A 43 -17.56 16.19 20.42
C LEU A 43 -18.10 14.92 21.10
N ILE A 44 -17.40 14.46 22.14
CA ILE A 44 -17.76 13.32 22.97
C ILE A 44 -17.97 13.80 24.40
N ASP A 45 -19.05 13.33 25.02
CA ASP A 45 -19.36 13.57 26.42
C ASP A 45 -18.35 12.84 27.32
N ILE A 46 -17.30 13.56 27.73
CA ILE A 46 -16.21 13.03 28.57
C ILE A 46 -16.62 12.89 30.03
N ASP A 47 -17.71 13.53 30.46
CA ASP A 47 -18.22 13.43 31.83
C ASP A 47 -18.98 12.10 32.04
N ASN A 48 -19.36 11.43 30.93
CA ASN A 48 -19.89 10.09 30.95
C ASN A 48 -18.77 9.04 30.89
N GLU A 49 -18.44 8.47 32.06
CA GLU A 49 -17.37 7.49 32.24
C GLU A 49 -17.48 6.29 31.28
N GLN A 50 -18.68 5.78 31.03
CA GLN A 50 -18.90 4.65 30.11
C GLN A 50 -18.63 5.03 28.65
N VAL A 51 -18.93 6.27 28.27
CA VAL A 51 -18.65 6.77 26.92
C VAL A 51 -17.15 6.96 26.73
N LEU A 52 -16.49 7.56 27.73
CA LEU A 52 -15.05 7.80 27.73
C LEU A 52 -14.26 6.49 27.66
N GLU A 53 -14.62 5.50 28.48
CA GLU A 53 -13.98 4.17 28.48
C GLU A 53 -14.08 3.50 27.09
N LYS A 54 -15.26 3.55 26.46
CA LYS A 54 -15.45 3.00 25.10
C LYS A 54 -14.54 3.67 24.07
N GLN A 55 -14.29 4.97 24.18
CA GLN A 55 -13.37 5.65 23.26
C GLN A 55 -11.93 5.21 23.47
N PHE A 56 -11.48 5.05 24.72
CA PHE A 56 -10.13 4.56 25.00
C PHE A 56 -9.91 3.14 24.48
N ILE A 57 -10.89 2.25 24.67
CA ILE A 57 -10.84 0.90 24.10
C ILE A 57 -10.74 0.94 22.58
N ALA A 58 -11.58 1.75 21.92
CA ALA A 58 -11.57 1.88 20.46
C ALA A 58 -10.24 2.44 19.93
N ILE A 59 -9.69 3.46 20.58
CA ILE A 59 -8.40 4.06 20.23
C ILE A 59 -7.25 3.05 20.37
N ASN A 60 -7.23 2.30 21.47
CA ASN A 60 -6.18 1.29 21.69
C ASN A 60 -6.29 0.15 20.67
N SER A 61 -7.52 -0.31 20.40
CA SER A 61 -7.76 -1.32 19.37
C SER A 61 -7.30 -0.85 17.98
N LEU A 62 -7.54 0.41 17.60
CA LEU A 62 -7.06 0.96 16.34
C LEU A 62 -5.53 1.01 16.26
N LYS A 63 -4.85 1.34 17.37
CA LYS A 63 -3.37 1.34 17.43
C LYS A 63 -2.80 -0.08 17.23
N GLU A 64 -3.42 -1.08 17.83
CA GLU A 64 -3.06 -2.49 17.64
C GLU A 64 -3.25 -2.91 16.18
N VAL A 65 -4.41 -2.63 15.59
CA VAL A 65 -4.69 -2.91 14.17
C VAL A 65 -3.67 -2.25 13.25
N ILE A 66 -3.29 -0.99 13.49
CA ILE A 66 -2.27 -0.30 12.69
C ILE A 66 -0.92 -1.02 12.78
N ASN A 67 -0.52 -1.47 13.96
CA ASN A 67 0.74 -2.20 14.14
C ASN A 67 0.70 -3.56 13.43
N ASP A 68 -0.39 -4.32 13.57
CA ASP A 68 -0.54 -5.62 12.92
C ASP A 68 -0.48 -5.50 11.39
N LEU A 69 -1.19 -4.53 10.82
CA LEU A 69 -1.14 -4.25 9.39
C LEU A 69 0.25 -3.81 8.94
N ALA A 70 0.93 -2.97 9.72
CA ALA A 70 2.28 -2.52 9.42
C ALA A 70 3.28 -3.70 9.42
N GLU A 71 3.15 -4.65 10.35
CA GLU A 71 3.99 -5.86 10.40
C GLU A 71 3.72 -6.80 9.22
N LEU A 72 2.46 -7.06 8.87
CA LEU A 72 2.11 -7.87 7.70
C LEU A 72 2.69 -7.26 6.41
N ARG A 73 2.50 -5.94 6.22
CA ARG A 73 3.07 -5.23 5.08
C ARG A 73 4.59 -5.31 5.05
N ARG A 74 5.25 -5.14 6.21
CA ARG A 74 6.72 -5.25 6.29
C ARG A 74 7.19 -6.66 5.91
N GLY A 75 6.49 -7.69 6.37
CA GLY A 75 6.74 -9.08 6.02
C GLY A 75 6.65 -9.32 4.51
N ASP A 76 5.55 -8.91 3.88
CA ASP A 76 5.34 -9.06 2.44
C ASP A 76 6.43 -8.35 1.62
N MET A 77 6.75 -7.10 1.99
CA MET A 77 7.78 -6.32 1.30
C MET A 77 9.18 -6.92 1.47
N LEU A 78 9.51 -7.43 2.66
CA LEU A 78 10.81 -8.07 2.91
C LEU A 78 10.93 -9.36 2.11
N TYR A 79 9.90 -10.20 2.16
CA TYR A 79 9.86 -11.45 1.43
C TYR A 79 10.01 -11.23 -0.08
N LEU A 80 9.31 -10.23 -0.62
CA LEU A 80 9.42 -9.85 -2.02
C LEU A 80 10.84 -9.36 -2.36
N PHE A 81 11.45 -8.52 -1.52
CA PHE A 81 12.82 -8.06 -1.74
C PHE A 81 13.83 -9.22 -1.78
N ASP A 82 13.70 -10.15 -0.84
CA ASP A 82 14.56 -11.33 -0.73
C ASP A 82 14.33 -12.31 -1.90
N LEU A 83 13.08 -12.44 -2.38
CA LEU A 83 12.73 -13.24 -3.56
C LEU A 83 13.51 -12.82 -4.82
N TYR A 84 13.83 -11.53 -4.94
CA TYR A 84 14.64 -10.97 -6.04
C TYR A 84 16.15 -10.95 -5.75
N GLY A 85 16.57 -11.59 -4.66
CA GLY A 85 17.97 -11.72 -4.23
C GLY A 85 18.51 -10.49 -3.51
N GLY A 86 17.64 -9.58 -3.09
CA GLY A 86 17.98 -8.38 -2.33
C GLY A 86 18.93 -7.41 -3.05
N ARG A 87 18.85 -7.37 -4.39
CA ARG A 87 19.74 -6.59 -5.26
C ARG A 87 19.25 -5.17 -5.55
N GLY A 88 18.00 -4.86 -5.22
CA GLY A 88 17.41 -3.54 -5.44
C GLY A 88 17.71 -2.53 -4.35
N ASP A 89 17.08 -1.36 -4.45
CA ASP A 89 17.28 -0.22 -3.55
C ASP A 89 16.30 -0.23 -2.37
N LYS A 90 16.78 -0.55 -1.16
CA LYS A 90 15.97 -0.52 0.07
C LYS A 90 15.48 0.88 0.44
N GLU A 91 16.11 1.96 -0.04
CA GLU A 91 15.63 3.32 0.21
C GLU A 91 14.29 3.60 -0.49
N GLN A 92 13.95 2.83 -1.54
CA GLN A 92 12.64 2.89 -2.18
C GLN A 92 11.50 2.29 -1.34
N TRP A 93 11.80 1.60 -0.23
CA TRP A 93 10.81 0.90 0.59
C TRP A 93 9.62 1.80 0.98
N CYS A 94 9.90 2.97 1.55
CA CYS A 94 8.84 3.90 1.94
C CYS A 94 8.14 4.49 0.71
N THR A 95 8.87 4.76 -0.36
CA THR A 95 8.34 5.29 -1.62
C THR A 95 7.33 4.34 -2.25
N VAL A 96 7.66 3.05 -2.34
CA VAL A 96 6.76 1.98 -2.83
C VAL A 96 5.46 1.96 -2.02
N LYS A 97 5.57 1.96 -0.69
CA LYS A 97 4.39 2.02 0.20
C LYS A 97 3.53 3.25 -0.07
N HIS A 98 4.12 4.44 -0.08
CA HIS A 98 3.38 5.70 -0.20
C HIS A 98 2.75 5.87 -1.58
N LEU A 99 3.45 5.48 -2.65
CA LEU A 99 2.90 5.50 -4.01
C LEU A 99 1.81 4.45 -4.21
N GLY A 100 1.93 3.27 -3.60
CA GLY A 100 0.87 2.25 -3.62
C GLY A 100 -0.43 2.77 -3.02
N ILE A 101 -0.36 3.40 -1.84
CA ILE A 101 -1.52 4.04 -1.21
C ILE A 101 -2.07 5.17 -2.10
N ALA A 102 -1.21 6.08 -2.56
CA ALA A 102 -1.64 7.22 -3.36
C ALA A 102 -2.29 6.81 -4.70
N MET A 103 -1.78 5.74 -5.31
CA MET A 103 -2.36 5.13 -6.50
C MET A 103 -3.76 4.58 -6.21
N MET A 104 -3.92 3.76 -5.16
CA MET A 104 -5.23 3.19 -4.80
C MET A 104 -6.26 4.26 -4.44
N THR A 105 -5.88 5.27 -3.64
CA THR A 105 -6.77 6.38 -3.32
C THR A 105 -7.21 7.17 -4.55
N ALA A 106 -6.30 7.39 -5.52
CA ALA A 106 -6.66 8.07 -6.76
C ALA A 106 -7.60 7.22 -7.64
N PHE A 107 -7.42 5.90 -7.64
CA PHE A 107 -8.31 4.97 -8.34
C PHE A 107 -9.73 4.99 -7.74
N GLU A 108 -9.84 4.92 -6.41
CA GLU A 108 -11.12 4.99 -5.71
C GLU A 108 -11.82 6.34 -5.92
N ALA A 109 -11.07 7.44 -5.92
CA ALA A 109 -11.60 8.77 -6.22
C ALA A 109 -12.19 8.84 -7.63
N TRP A 110 -11.52 8.27 -8.64
CA TRP A 110 -12.05 8.16 -10.00
C TRP A 110 -13.36 7.35 -10.03
N GLN A 111 -13.41 6.20 -9.34
CA GLN A 111 -14.63 5.39 -9.26
C GLN A 111 -15.80 6.13 -8.61
N ALA A 112 -15.53 6.98 -7.62
CA ALA A 112 -16.55 7.77 -6.92
C ALA A 112 -16.98 9.05 -7.66
N SER A 113 -16.31 9.41 -8.76
CA SER A 113 -16.47 10.69 -9.46
C SER A 113 -17.32 10.64 -10.74
N ASP A 114 -18.11 9.59 -10.92
CA ASP A 114 -18.78 9.29 -12.21
C ASP A 114 -17.78 9.19 -13.39
N MET A 115 -16.61 8.64 -13.12
CA MET A 115 -15.53 8.39 -14.10
C MET A 115 -14.84 9.64 -14.67
N ASP A 116 -14.54 10.64 -13.82
CA ASP A 116 -13.77 11.83 -14.22
C ASP A 116 -12.39 11.47 -14.83
N GLU A 117 -12.19 11.82 -16.09
CA GLU A 117 -10.96 11.57 -16.86
C GLU A 117 -9.71 12.23 -16.25
N GLN A 118 -9.85 13.37 -15.57
CA GLN A 118 -8.73 14.01 -14.88
C GLN A 118 -8.25 13.16 -13.70
N LEU A 119 -9.17 12.54 -12.97
CA LEU A 119 -8.85 11.62 -11.88
C LEU A 119 -8.25 10.32 -12.41
N LEU A 120 -8.76 9.79 -13.53
CA LEU A 120 -8.15 8.64 -14.21
C LEU A 120 -6.71 8.93 -14.65
N SER A 121 -6.47 10.07 -15.29
CA SER A 121 -5.11 10.53 -15.66
C SER A 121 -4.21 10.65 -14.43
N GLY A 122 -4.76 11.17 -13.32
CA GLY A 122 -4.08 11.27 -12.04
C GLY A 122 -3.71 9.92 -11.43
N TYR A 123 -4.57 8.90 -11.56
CA TYR A 123 -4.31 7.52 -11.14
C TYR A 123 -3.21 6.88 -11.99
N LEU A 124 -3.33 6.94 -13.32
CA LEU A 124 -2.37 6.31 -14.24
C LEU A 124 -0.94 6.84 -14.06
N LYS A 125 -0.80 8.16 -13.81
CA LYS A 125 0.50 8.77 -13.50
C LYS A 125 1.09 8.23 -12.19
N LYS A 126 0.27 8.06 -11.15
CA LYS A 126 0.72 7.50 -9.87
C LYS A 126 1.10 6.02 -10.02
N ASN A 127 0.32 5.24 -10.77
CA ASN A 127 0.64 3.85 -11.08
C ASN A 127 2.00 3.72 -11.79
N LYS A 128 2.28 4.59 -12.78
CA LYS A 128 3.59 4.60 -13.45
C LYS A 128 4.75 4.86 -12.49
N LEU A 129 4.59 5.82 -11.59
CA LEU A 129 5.60 6.11 -10.56
C LEU A 129 5.74 4.94 -9.58
N PHE A 130 4.62 4.34 -9.18
CA PHE A 130 4.60 3.16 -8.30
C PHE A 130 5.37 1.99 -8.91
N LEU A 131 5.07 1.62 -10.16
CA LEU A 131 5.75 0.54 -10.86
C LEU A 131 7.25 0.81 -10.97
N ARG A 132 7.64 2.05 -11.30
CA ARG A 132 9.04 2.45 -11.34
C ARG A 132 9.73 2.27 -9.98
N SER A 133 9.11 2.71 -8.89
CA SER A 133 9.68 2.54 -7.55
C SER A 133 9.73 1.07 -7.14
N VAL A 134 8.76 0.24 -7.54
CA VAL A 134 8.80 -1.22 -7.31
C VAL A 134 9.98 -1.84 -8.05
N THR A 135 10.21 -1.47 -9.30
CA THR A 135 11.35 -2.01 -10.07
C THR A 135 12.69 -1.57 -9.51
N GLU A 136 12.83 -0.31 -9.08
CA GLU A 136 14.02 0.18 -8.39
C GLU A 136 14.22 -0.54 -7.04
N PHE A 137 13.13 -0.76 -6.29
CA PHE A 137 13.13 -1.53 -5.04
C PHE A 137 13.58 -2.99 -5.22
N LEU A 138 13.21 -3.63 -6.33
CA LEU A 138 13.55 -5.03 -6.60
C LEU A 138 14.83 -5.22 -7.42
N GLY A 139 15.37 -4.15 -8.01
CA GLY A 139 16.52 -4.22 -8.92
C GLY A 139 16.16 -4.87 -10.26
N VAL A 140 14.92 -4.69 -10.72
CA VAL A 140 14.42 -5.20 -12.01
C VAL A 140 14.48 -4.08 -13.05
N GLU A 141 14.91 -4.40 -14.26
CA GLU A 141 14.97 -3.42 -15.35
C GLU A 141 13.57 -3.07 -15.88
N VAL A 142 13.32 -1.77 -16.09
CA VAL A 142 12.04 -1.26 -16.59
C VAL A 142 12.02 -1.32 -18.11
N THR A 143 11.02 -1.97 -18.69
CA THR A 143 10.71 -1.83 -20.12
C THR A 143 9.66 -0.72 -20.34
N GLU A 144 9.96 0.23 -21.23
CA GLU A 144 9.16 1.45 -21.43
C GLU A 144 7.72 1.20 -21.90
N CYS A 145 7.43 0.01 -22.43
CA CYS A 145 6.13 -0.39 -22.97
C CYS A 145 5.27 -1.21 -22.01
N ALA A 146 5.78 -1.59 -20.83
CA ALA A 146 5.05 -2.47 -19.93
C ALA A 146 3.96 -1.73 -19.15
N ALA A 147 2.72 -2.22 -19.27
CA ALA A 147 1.58 -1.70 -18.52
C ALA A 147 1.39 -2.43 -17.17
N CYS A 148 1.94 -3.65 -17.02
CA CYS A 148 1.87 -4.45 -15.80
C CYS A 148 3.25 -4.94 -15.37
N PHE A 149 3.38 -5.35 -14.10
CA PHE A 149 4.65 -5.83 -13.55
C PHE A 149 5.12 -7.14 -14.22
N ALA A 150 4.23 -8.07 -14.54
CA ALA A 150 4.59 -9.26 -15.30
C ALA A 150 5.18 -8.94 -16.69
N ASP A 151 4.71 -7.89 -17.37
CA ASP A 151 5.28 -7.46 -18.64
C ASP A 151 6.69 -6.89 -18.47
N ILE A 152 6.95 -6.21 -17.34
CA ILE A 152 8.29 -5.76 -16.96
C ILE A 152 9.22 -6.97 -16.76
N LEU A 153 8.78 -7.97 -15.99
CA LEU A 153 9.57 -9.18 -15.72
C LEU A 153 9.91 -9.96 -16.99
N LYS A 154 8.96 -10.09 -17.92
CA LYS A 154 9.18 -10.74 -19.23
C LYS A 154 10.09 -9.92 -20.15
N GLY A 155 10.04 -8.59 -20.04
CA GLY A 155 10.87 -7.70 -20.83
C GLY A 155 12.34 -7.73 -20.42
N GLY A 156 12.62 -7.79 -19.11
CA GLY A 156 13.97 -7.82 -18.54
C GLY A 156 14.67 -9.19 -18.54
N THR A 157 14.05 -10.24 -19.09
CA THR A 157 14.63 -11.60 -19.19
C THR A 157 15.25 -11.90 -20.56
N ASN A 158 15.36 -10.90 -21.44
CA ASN A 158 15.94 -11.05 -22.78
C ASN A 158 17.47 -10.86 -22.85
N GLU A 159 18.21 -11.25 -21.80
CA GLU A 159 19.68 -11.40 -21.84
C GLU A 159 20.11 -12.87 -21.81
#